data_AF-A0A662VQM6-F1
#
_entry.id   AF-A0A662VQM6-F1
#
_cell.length_a   1.000
_cell.length_b   1.000
_cell.length_c   1.000
_cell.angle_alpha   90.00
_cell.angle_beta   90.00
_cell.angle_gamma   90.00
#
_symmetry.space_group_name_H-M   'P 1'
#
loop_
_entity.id
_entity.type
_entity.pdbx_description
1 polymer ?
#
loop_
_entity_poly.entity_id
_entity_poly.type
_entity_poly.pdbx_seq_one_letter_code
_entity_poly.pdbx_strand_id
1 'polypeptide(L)'
;MLARAYSGEFVIAEAVAECLLYTTDDEVWDSLFVVMHDCEVHRIMIEEIVKSLGFDIENFKEYALKTVNVNRFVMDRKKEDVTRLLNEILRWETGSQRYYIRVMNFDYSGIVERIGEEAVNKVKNTLERIIEQKGRNIKIIEEVFPEMLGTKNIEKLK
;
A
#
# COMPACT_ATOMS: atom_id res chain seq x y z
N MET A 1 11.56 4.72 -8.59
CA MET A 1 10.11 4.40 -8.49
C MET A 1 9.88 3.29 -7.47
N LEU A 2 10.46 2.10 -7.67
CA LEU A 2 10.31 0.96 -6.75
C LEU A 2 10.72 1.27 -5.28
N ALA A 3 11.75 2.09 -5.05
CA ALA A 3 12.12 2.51 -3.70
C ALA A 3 11.01 3.33 -2.98
N ARG A 4 10.25 4.14 -3.74
CA ARG A 4 9.10 4.89 -3.20
C ARG A 4 7.93 3.97 -2.91
N ALA A 5 7.66 3.02 -3.81
CA ALA A 5 6.66 1.98 -3.57
C ALA A 5 6.98 1.20 -2.29
N TYR A 6 8.22 0.70 -2.17
CA TYR A 6 8.71 -0.03 -0.99
C TYR A 6 8.48 0.74 0.32
N SER A 7 8.87 2.02 0.33
CA SER A 7 8.71 2.87 1.51
C SER A 7 7.24 3.19 1.80
N GLY A 8 6.41 3.31 0.75
CA GLY A 8 4.98 3.50 0.88
C GLY A 8 4.29 2.32 1.55
N GLU A 9 4.60 1.09 1.11
CA GLU A 9 4.08 -0.14 1.75
C GLU A 9 4.46 -0.21 3.23
N PHE A 10 5.71 0.11 3.57
CA PHE A 10 6.17 0.15 4.96
C PHE A 10 5.36 1.14 5.81
N VAL A 11 5.12 2.35 5.31
CA VAL A 11 4.36 3.35 6.07
C VAL A 11 2.90 2.98 6.23
N ILE A 12 2.28 2.36 5.22
CA ILE A 12 0.91 1.86 5.35
C ILE A 12 0.86 0.76 6.42
N ALA A 13 1.80 -0.21 6.38
CA ALA A 13 1.86 -1.29 7.36
C ALA A 13 2.00 -0.75 8.81
N GLU A 14 2.90 0.21 9.03
CA GLU A 14 3.08 0.84 10.35
C GLU A 14 1.82 1.58 10.84
N ALA A 15 1.12 2.28 9.94
CA ALA A 15 -0.12 2.96 10.29
C ALA A 15 -1.23 1.97 10.63
N VAL A 16 -1.33 0.86 9.90
CA VAL A 16 -2.28 -0.21 10.22
C VAL A 16 -1.93 -0.86 11.56
N ALA A 17 -0.64 -1.12 11.83
CA ALA A 17 -0.17 -1.65 13.10
C ALA A 17 -0.56 -0.74 14.28
N GLU A 18 -0.44 0.58 14.12
CA GLU A 18 -0.90 1.53 15.13
C GLU A 18 -2.42 1.44 15.35
N CYS A 19 -3.24 1.30 14.28
CA CYS A 19 -4.67 1.04 14.43
C CYS A 19 -4.96 -0.23 15.24
N LEU A 20 -4.24 -1.33 14.96
CA LEU A 20 -4.40 -2.61 15.65
C LEU A 20 -4.18 -2.50 17.17
N LEU A 21 -3.32 -1.60 17.64
CA LEU A 21 -3.07 -1.39 19.08
C LEU A 21 -4.25 -0.78 19.84
N TYR A 22 -5.15 -0.07 19.15
CA TYR A 22 -6.31 0.59 19.76
C TYR A 22 -7.65 -0.02 19.36
N THR A 23 -7.66 -1.00 18.45
CA THR A 23 -8.85 -1.74 18.06
C THR A 23 -9.09 -2.89 19.05
N THR A 24 -10.27 -2.92 19.66
CA THR A 24 -10.70 -3.99 20.59
C THR A 24 -11.72 -4.95 19.98
N ASP A 25 -12.16 -4.69 18.74
CA ASP A 25 -13.08 -5.53 18.00
C ASP A 25 -12.27 -6.54 17.18
N ASP A 26 -12.42 -7.83 17.48
CA ASP A 26 -11.60 -8.90 16.87
C ASP A 26 -11.83 -9.01 15.35
N GLU A 27 -13.05 -8.77 14.85
CA GLU A 27 -13.35 -8.85 13.42
C GLU A 27 -12.68 -7.72 12.65
N VAL A 28 -12.71 -6.51 13.22
CA VAL A 28 -11.99 -5.36 12.67
C VAL A 28 -10.48 -5.58 12.76
N TRP A 29 -10.00 -6.13 13.88
CA TRP A 29 -8.59 -6.41 14.10
C TRP A 29 -8.05 -7.39 13.06
N ASP A 30 -8.72 -8.54 12.88
CA ASP A 30 -8.34 -9.57 11.91
C ASP A 30 -8.34 -9.02 10.48
N SER A 31 -9.35 -8.23 10.14
CA SER A 31 -9.47 -7.57 8.83
C SER A 31 -8.30 -6.62 8.56
N LEU A 32 -7.95 -5.76 9.52
CA LEU A 32 -6.82 -4.84 9.40
C LEU A 32 -5.48 -5.60 9.41
N PHE A 33 -5.36 -6.70 10.13
CA PHE A 33 -4.17 -7.54 10.13
C PHE A 33 -3.88 -8.11 8.73
N VAL A 34 -4.91 -8.50 7.97
CA VAL A 34 -4.77 -8.90 6.56
C VAL A 34 -4.17 -7.77 5.72
N VAL A 35 -4.63 -6.53 5.89
CA VAL A 35 -4.10 -5.36 5.16
C VAL A 35 -2.62 -5.13 5.47
N MET A 36 -2.23 -5.21 6.75
CA MET A 36 -0.84 -5.08 7.18
C MET A 36 0.03 -6.19 6.59
N HIS A 37 -0.43 -7.44 6.66
CA HIS A 37 0.25 -8.59 6.08
C HIS A 37 0.47 -8.42 4.57
N ASP A 38 -0.56 -8.00 3.84
CA ASP A 38 -0.46 -7.81 2.39
C ASP A 38 0.55 -6.70 2.04
N CYS A 39 0.67 -5.63 2.84
CA CYS A 39 1.71 -4.62 2.67
C CYS A 39 3.13 -5.19 2.84
N GLU A 40 3.34 -6.08 3.82
CA GLU A 40 4.62 -6.77 3.98
C GLU A 40 4.93 -7.71 2.81
N VAL A 41 3.92 -8.43 2.31
CA VAL A 41 4.06 -9.27 1.10
C VAL A 41 4.41 -8.42 -0.12
N HIS A 42 3.77 -7.26 -0.31
CA HIS A 42 4.09 -6.35 -1.42
C HIS A 42 5.54 -5.86 -1.36
N ARG A 43 6.07 -5.57 -0.16
CA ARG A 43 7.48 -5.21 0.00
C ARG A 43 8.40 -6.31 -0.48
N ILE A 44 8.13 -7.56 -0.11
CA ILE A 44 8.89 -8.74 -0.56
C ILE A 44 8.79 -8.87 -2.09
N MET A 45 7.61 -8.72 -2.67
CA MET A 45 7.41 -8.72 -4.12
C MET A 45 8.23 -7.63 -4.83
N ILE A 46 8.29 -6.42 -4.26
CA ILE A 46 9.10 -5.32 -4.79
C ILE A 46 10.60 -5.68 -4.71
N GLU A 47 11.05 -6.27 -3.62
CA GLU A 47 12.43 -6.77 -3.49
C GLU A 47 12.72 -7.80 -4.59
N GLU A 48 11.83 -8.77 -4.83
CA GLU A 48 11.99 -9.76 -5.90
C GLU A 48 12.10 -9.12 -7.30
N ILE A 49 11.31 -8.07 -7.58
CA ILE A 49 11.45 -7.30 -8.82
C ILE A 49 12.84 -6.65 -8.88
N VAL A 50 13.25 -5.93 -7.83
CA VAL A 50 14.53 -5.22 -7.76
C VAL A 50 15.70 -6.17 -7.98
N LYS A 51 15.66 -7.35 -7.35
CA LYS A 51 16.64 -8.41 -7.54
C LYS A 51 16.69 -8.90 -8.98
N SER A 52 15.53 -9.07 -9.61
CA SER A 52 15.41 -9.52 -11.00
C SER A 52 15.93 -8.49 -12.01
N LEU A 53 15.95 -7.22 -11.61
CA LEU A 53 16.56 -6.12 -12.37
C LEU A 53 18.08 -6.02 -12.15
N GLY A 54 18.67 -6.94 -11.38
CA GLY A 54 20.11 -7.00 -11.11
C GLY A 54 20.61 -6.06 -10.02
N PHE A 55 19.72 -5.45 -9.24
CA PHE A 55 20.11 -4.61 -8.11
C PHE A 55 20.31 -5.42 -6.84
N ASP A 56 21.25 -4.97 -6.01
CA ASP A 56 21.44 -5.49 -4.67
C ASP A 56 20.30 -5.02 -3.74
N ILE A 57 19.75 -5.96 -2.96
CA ILE A 57 18.56 -5.73 -2.14
C ILE A 57 18.88 -4.89 -0.91
N GLU A 58 20.02 -5.11 -0.27
CA GLU A 58 20.37 -4.41 0.95
C GLU A 58 20.66 -2.93 0.66
N ASN A 59 21.42 -2.65 -0.41
CA ASN A 59 21.62 -1.29 -0.89
C ASN A 59 20.31 -0.62 -1.31
N PHE A 60 19.38 -1.38 -1.93
CA PHE A 60 18.07 -0.86 -2.31
C PHE A 60 17.24 -0.45 -1.08
N LYS A 61 17.17 -1.31 -0.06
CA LYS A 61 16.46 -1.04 1.20
C LYS A 61 17.02 0.20 1.88
N GLU A 62 18.34 0.28 2.00
CA GLU A 62 19.02 1.42 2.59
C GLU A 62 18.71 2.71 1.82
N TYR A 63 18.79 2.67 0.49
CA TYR A 63 18.43 3.81 -0.36
C TYR A 63 16.98 4.23 -0.16
N ALA A 64 16.04 3.28 -0.10
CA ALA A 64 14.62 3.54 0.09
C ALA A 64 14.37 4.28 1.43
N LEU A 65 14.90 3.75 2.52
CA LEU A 65 14.74 4.32 3.86
C LEU A 65 15.40 5.70 4.02
N LYS A 66 16.54 5.94 3.38
CA LYS A 66 17.27 7.22 3.49
C LYS A 66 16.70 8.32 2.61
N THR A 67 16.23 7.96 1.42
CA THR A 67 15.94 8.94 0.35
C THR A 67 14.45 9.26 0.24
N VAL A 68 13.59 8.32 0.63
CA VAL A 68 12.15 8.51 0.57
C VAL A 68 11.69 9.02 1.92
N ASN A 69 11.59 10.34 2.03
CA ASN A 69 11.00 10.96 3.21
C ASN A 69 9.49 10.71 3.18
N VAL A 70 9.03 9.74 3.96
CA VAL A 70 7.60 9.48 4.13
C VAL A 70 7.18 10.05 5.48
N ASN A 71 6.24 10.98 5.46
CA ASN A 71 5.71 11.57 6.68
C ASN A 71 5.04 10.47 7.50
N ARG A 72 5.57 10.20 8.70
CA ARG A 72 4.90 9.34 9.67
C ARG A 72 3.72 10.08 10.27
N PHE A 73 2.60 9.41 10.39
CA PHE A 73 1.47 9.93 11.16
C PHE A 73 1.80 9.78 12.65
N VAL A 74 1.58 10.84 13.43
CA VAL A 74 1.77 10.83 14.88
C VAL A 74 0.37 10.94 15.51
N MET A 75 -0.01 9.93 16.29
CA MET A 75 -1.27 9.92 17.03
C MET A 75 -1.10 10.58 18.41
N ASP A 76 -2.13 11.31 18.84
CA ASP A 76 -2.24 11.87 20.19
C ASP A 76 -3.01 10.92 21.15
N ARG A 77 -3.14 9.65 20.76
CA ARG A 77 -3.76 8.53 21.53
C ARG A 77 -5.25 8.71 21.88
N LYS A 78 -6.04 9.39 21.06
CA LYS A 78 -7.50 9.49 21.23
C LYS A 78 -8.25 8.56 20.27
N LYS A 79 -9.46 8.10 20.62
CA LYS A 79 -10.28 7.24 19.75
C LYS A 79 -10.61 7.89 18.39
N GLU A 80 -10.78 9.22 18.38
CA GLU A 80 -10.94 10.04 17.17
C GLU A 80 -9.73 9.93 16.21
N ASP A 81 -8.55 9.54 16.71
CA ASP A 81 -7.36 9.36 15.90
C ASP A 81 -7.40 8.08 15.06
N VAL A 82 -8.09 7.01 15.49
CA VAL A 82 -8.19 5.74 14.74
C VAL A 82 -8.99 5.95 13.45
N THR A 83 -10.14 6.61 13.55
CA THR A 83 -10.95 7.01 12.39
C THR A 83 -10.16 7.89 11.41
N ARG A 84 -9.42 8.87 11.93
CA ARG A 84 -8.57 9.74 11.10
C ARG A 84 -7.46 8.94 10.42
N LEU A 85 -6.86 8.00 11.13
CA LEU A 85 -5.79 7.15 10.61
C LEU A 85 -6.31 6.17 9.54
N LEU A 86 -7.46 5.53 9.75
CA LEU A 86 -8.12 4.68 8.75
C LEU A 86 -8.44 5.44 7.46
N ASN A 87 -8.91 6.69 7.58
CA ASN A 87 -9.11 7.56 6.41
C ASN A 87 -7.81 7.84 5.65
N GLU A 88 -6.71 8.12 6.36
CA GLU A 88 -5.41 8.32 5.73
C GLU A 88 -4.89 7.03 5.08
N ILE A 89 -5.03 5.89 5.76
CA ILE A 89 -4.67 4.57 5.22
C ILE A 89 -5.45 4.30 3.93
N LEU A 90 -6.78 4.52 3.90
CA LEU A 90 -7.58 4.36 2.68
C LEU A 90 -7.08 5.26 1.54
N ARG A 91 -6.79 6.54 1.84
CA ARG A 91 -6.25 7.47 0.85
C ARG A 91 -4.91 7.01 0.32
N TRP A 92 -4.03 6.49 1.17
CA TRP A 92 -2.72 5.97 0.78
C TRP A 92 -2.82 4.68 -0.01
N GLU A 93 -3.72 3.77 0.34
CA GLU A 93 -3.96 2.53 -0.41
C GLU A 93 -4.49 2.83 -1.81
N THR A 94 -5.48 3.74 -1.90
CA THR A 94 -6.04 4.21 -3.17
C THR A 94 -5.00 4.97 -4.00
N GLY A 95 -4.15 5.77 -3.35
CA GLY A 95 -3.03 6.46 -4.00
C GLY A 95 -1.99 5.49 -4.54
N SER A 96 -1.63 4.48 -3.75
CA SER A 96 -0.63 3.47 -4.08
C SER A 96 -1.10 2.56 -5.20
N GLN A 97 -2.36 2.13 -5.19
CA GLN A 97 -2.93 1.37 -6.32
C GLN A 97 -2.83 2.17 -7.64
N ARG A 98 -3.21 3.45 -7.62
CA ARG A 98 -3.06 4.34 -8.79
C ARG A 98 -1.60 4.50 -9.20
N TYR A 99 -0.70 4.60 -8.24
CA TYR A 99 0.74 4.67 -8.49
C TYR A 99 1.23 3.40 -9.20
N TYR A 100 0.90 2.21 -8.71
CA TYR A 100 1.28 0.94 -9.33
C TYR A 100 0.73 0.80 -10.75
N ILE A 101 -0.53 1.19 -10.98
CA ILE A 101 -1.11 1.22 -12.34
C ILE A 101 -0.28 2.11 -13.28
N ARG A 102 0.21 3.25 -12.80
CA ARG A 102 1.08 4.14 -13.60
C ARG A 102 2.46 3.55 -13.84
N VAL A 103 3.05 2.87 -12.86
CA VAL A 103 4.34 2.19 -13.02
C VAL A 103 4.21 1.01 -14.00
N MET A 104 3.14 0.23 -13.91
CA MET A 104 2.89 -0.91 -14.81
C MET A 104 2.74 -0.46 -16.27
N ASN A 105 2.07 0.67 -16.49
CA ASN A 105 1.84 1.27 -17.81
C ASN A 105 2.97 2.20 -18.27
N PHE A 106 4.10 2.25 -17.55
CA PHE A 106 5.25 3.03 -17.97
C PHE A 106 5.83 2.44 -19.27
N ASP A 107 6.39 3.30 -20.13
CA ASP A 107 7.07 2.83 -21.33
C ASP A 107 8.44 2.25 -20.97
N TYR A 108 8.54 0.93 -21.08
CA TYR A 108 9.75 0.18 -20.78
C TYR A 108 10.69 0.01 -21.98
N SER A 109 10.32 0.48 -23.18
CA SER A 109 11.09 0.28 -24.42
C SER A 109 12.57 0.64 -24.26
N GLY A 110 12.86 1.80 -23.67
CA GLY A 110 14.23 2.28 -23.45
C GLY A 110 15.03 1.52 -22.38
N ILE A 111 14.41 0.63 -21.61
CA ILE A 111 15.13 -0.22 -20.64
C ILE A 111 15.10 -1.69 -21.03
N VAL A 112 14.15 -2.15 -21.84
CA VAL A 112 14.07 -3.55 -22.33
C VAL A 112 15.40 -4.00 -22.92
N GLU A 113 16.07 -3.15 -23.70
CA GLU A 113 17.38 -3.45 -24.29
C GLU A 113 18.48 -3.72 -23.24
N ARG A 114 18.34 -3.16 -22.03
CA ARG A 114 19.34 -3.26 -20.95
C ARG A 114 19.08 -4.38 -19.98
N ILE A 115 17.80 -4.63 -19.64
CA ILE A 115 17.41 -5.59 -18.60
C ILE A 115 16.73 -6.86 -19.16
N GLY A 116 16.40 -6.86 -20.46
CA GLY A 116 15.69 -7.95 -21.11
C GLY A 116 14.17 -7.87 -20.94
N GLU A 117 13.46 -8.43 -21.93
CA GLU A 117 12.00 -8.46 -21.96
C GLU A 117 11.42 -9.34 -20.84
N GLU A 118 12.09 -10.43 -20.48
CA GLU A 118 11.68 -11.31 -19.38
C GLU A 118 11.62 -10.57 -18.04
N ALA A 119 12.62 -9.75 -17.74
CA ALA A 119 12.65 -8.95 -16.51
C ALA A 119 11.50 -7.93 -16.49
N VAL A 120 11.20 -7.30 -17.63
CA VAL A 120 10.07 -6.37 -17.77
C VAL A 120 8.73 -7.08 -17.57
N ASN A 121 8.56 -8.26 -18.16
CA ASN A 121 7.35 -9.06 -17.97
C ASN A 121 7.17 -9.48 -16.51
N LYS A 122 8.24 -9.86 -15.83
CA LYS A 122 8.21 -10.17 -14.40
C LYS A 122 7.81 -8.95 -13.55
N VAL A 123 8.33 -7.76 -13.88
CA VAL A 123 7.91 -6.50 -13.24
C VAL A 123 6.41 -6.30 -13.41
N LYS A 124 5.89 -6.38 -14.64
CA LYS A 124 4.47 -6.14 -14.94
C LYS A 124 3.56 -7.14 -14.24
N ASN A 125 3.86 -8.44 -14.31
CA ASN A 125 3.06 -9.48 -13.66
C ASN A 125 3.03 -9.30 -12.13
N THR A 126 4.15 -8.87 -11.55
CA THR A 126 4.22 -8.63 -10.10
C THR A 126 3.40 -7.39 -9.72
N LEU A 127 3.49 -6.32 -10.51
CA LEU A 127 2.70 -5.10 -10.30
C LEU A 127 1.20 -5.36 -10.45
N GLU A 128 0.78 -6.18 -11.41
CA GLU A 128 -0.62 -6.58 -11.59
C GLU A 128 -1.18 -7.25 -10.33
N ARG A 129 -0.44 -8.22 -9.79
CA ARG A 129 -0.81 -8.89 -8.52
C ARG A 129 -0.92 -7.91 -7.36
N ILE A 130 0.03 -6.98 -7.23
CA ILE A 130 -0.04 -5.93 -6.19
C ILE A 130 -1.29 -5.07 -6.39
N ILE A 131 -1.60 -4.65 -7.62
CA ILE A 131 -2.77 -3.80 -7.92
C ILE A 131 -4.08 -4.50 -7.52
N GLU A 132 -4.21 -5.80 -7.79
CA GLU A 132 -5.36 -6.60 -7.37
C GLU A 132 -5.48 -6.68 -5.85
N GLN A 133 -4.37 -6.99 -5.16
CA GLN A 133 -4.32 -7.06 -3.69
C GLN A 133 -4.66 -5.73 -3.05
N LYS A 134 -4.11 -4.62 -3.58
CA LYS A 134 -4.48 -3.26 -3.16
C LYS A 134 -5.97 -2.97 -3.32
N GLY A 135 -6.59 -3.45 -4.39
CA GLY A 135 -8.03 -3.33 -4.59
C GLY A 135 -8.86 -4.08 -3.53
N ARG A 136 -8.33 -5.20 -3.00
CA ARG A 136 -8.96 -5.92 -1.88
C ARG A 136 -8.76 -5.19 -0.56
N ASN A 137 -7.55 -4.70 -0.28
CA ASN A 137 -7.26 -3.92 0.93
C ASN A 137 -8.19 -2.70 1.05
N ILE A 138 -8.38 -1.97 -0.05
CA ILE A 138 -9.31 -0.82 -0.11
C ILE A 138 -10.72 -1.24 0.35
N LYS A 139 -11.24 -2.34 -0.17
CA LYS A 139 -12.57 -2.84 0.21
C LYS A 139 -12.64 -3.25 1.68
N ILE A 140 -11.61 -3.93 2.18
CA ILE A 140 -11.52 -4.30 3.60
C ILE A 140 -11.61 -3.04 4.48
N ILE A 141 -10.85 -1.99 4.14
CA ILE A 141 -10.83 -0.74 4.91
C ILE A 141 -12.18 0.00 4.80
N GLU A 142 -12.85 -0.05 3.64
CA GLU A 142 -14.19 0.52 3.47
C GLU A 142 -15.26 -0.25 4.27
N GLU A 143 -15.14 -1.57 4.38
CA GLU A 143 -16.07 -2.45 5.10
C GLU A 143 -15.93 -2.32 6.62
N VAL A 144 -14.70 -2.30 7.14
CA VAL A 144 -14.45 -2.08 8.58
C VAL A 144 -14.74 -0.66 9.03
N PHE A 145 -14.83 0.29 8.09
CA PHE A 145 -15.12 1.68 8.41
C PHE A 145 -16.17 2.30 7.44
N PRO A 146 -17.44 1.88 7.54
CA PRO A 146 -18.50 2.20 6.58
C PRO A 146 -18.92 3.68 6.61
N GLU A 147 -18.55 4.43 7.65
CA GLU A 147 -18.78 5.88 7.73
C GLU A 147 -18.10 6.65 6.57
N MET A 148 -17.12 6.06 5.89
CA MET A 148 -16.48 6.62 4.69
C MET A 148 -17.30 6.49 3.40
N LEU A 149 -18.30 5.60 3.35
CA LEU A 149 -19.16 5.45 2.17
C LEU A 149 -20.13 6.62 2.00
N GLY A 150 -20.26 7.48 3.01
CA GLY A 150 -21.17 8.60 3.00
C GLY A 150 -22.63 8.15 3.03
N THR A 151 -23.38 8.70 3.96
CA THR A 151 -24.65 9.37 3.68
C THR A 151 -25.07 9.44 2.19
N LYS A 152 -25.59 8.34 1.66
CA LYS A 152 -26.53 8.28 0.54
C LYS A 152 -27.66 7.33 0.89
N ASN A 153 -28.26 7.53 2.04
CA ASN A 153 -29.65 7.19 2.30
C ASN A 153 -30.03 7.81 3.63
N ILE A 154 -31.27 8.30 3.70
CA ILE A 154 -31.96 8.95 4.83
C ILE A 154 -32.07 10.48 4.67
N GLU A 155 -33.31 10.88 4.38
CA GLU A 155 -33.90 12.23 4.42
C GLU A 155 -33.71 13.21 3.25
N LYS A 156 -34.26 12.85 2.08
CA LYS A 156 -35.03 13.80 1.24
C LYS A 156 -36.28 13.13 0.66
N LEU A 157 -37.11 12.61 1.55
CA LEU A 157 -38.54 12.36 1.34
C LEU A 157 -39.24 12.72 2.66
N LYS A 158 -39.40 14.02 2.89
CA LYS A 158 -40.45 14.59 3.72
C LYS A 158 -41.12 15.66 2.88
#